data_AF-A0A2V5T9S4-F1
#
_entry.id   AF-A0A2V5T9S4-F1
#
_cell.length_a   1.000
_cell.length_b   1.000
_cell.length_c   1.000
_cell.angle_alpha   90.00
_cell.angle_beta   90.00
_cell.angle_gamma   90.00
#
_symmetry.space_group_name_H-M   'P 1'
#
loop_
_entity.id
_entity.type
_entity.pdbx_description
1 polymer ?
#
loop_
_entity_poly.entity_id
_entity_poly.type
_entity_poly.pdbx_seq_one_letter_code
_entity_poly.pdbx_strand_id
1 'polypeptide(L)'
;MNYILAFPFAEGEASLQAALDAGAPAVQFSWGLPPKEAISAIRAAGAKLGMQVTSAESARADYLVCQGTEAGGHVQATRGLYEALPNVLEEAKQKPVIASGGIGNGEGIRMDTQHTKRQSSRPTHKRLR
;
A
#
# COMPACT_ATOMS: atom_id res chain seq x y z
N MET A 1 3.15 -5.87 -11.14
CA MET A 1 3.14 -7.25 -10.58
C MET A 1 2.75 -7.21 -9.12
N ASN A 2 2.02 -8.19 -8.57
CA ASN A 2 1.68 -8.26 -7.14
C ASN A 2 2.14 -9.58 -6.53
N TYR A 3 2.83 -9.53 -5.39
CA TYR A 3 3.33 -10.69 -4.65
C TYR A 3 2.64 -10.84 -3.30
N ILE A 4 2.15 -12.05 -3.01
CA ILE A 4 1.44 -12.39 -1.78
C ILE A 4 2.43 -13.07 -0.84
N LEU A 5 2.88 -12.37 0.20
CA LEU A 5 3.90 -12.86 1.14
C LEU A 5 3.35 -13.76 2.24
N ALA A 6 2.06 -14.12 2.16
CA ALA A 6 1.52 -15.28 2.88
C ALA A 6 2.08 -16.61 2.32
N PHE A 7 2.72 -16.57 1.14
CA PHE A 7 3.44 -17.70 0.53
C PHE A 7 4.95 -17.39 0.46
N PRO A 8 5.82 -18.41 0.49
CA PRO A 8 7.27 -18.20 0.43
C PRO A 8 7.71 -17.42 -0.81
N PHE A 9 8.46 -16.33 -0.59
CA PHE A 9 8.96 -15.49 -1.69
C PHE A 9 10.15 -16.10 -2.44
N ALA A 10 10.77 -17.16 -1.92
CA ALA A 10 11.92 -17.81 -2.56
C ALA A 10 11.64 -18.25 -4.01
N GLU A 11 10.42 -18.70 -4.29
CA GLU A 11 9.98 -19.04 -5.66
C GLU A 11 9.60 -17.80 -6.48
N GLY A 12 9.32 -16.69 -5.80
CA GLY A 12 8.95 -15.41 -6.39
C GLY A 12 10.10 -14.65 -7.04
N GLU A 13 11.36 -14.90 -6.65
CA GLU A 13 12.54 -14.16 -7.14
C GLU A 13 12.72 -14.26 -8.66
N ALA A 14 12.63 -15.47 -9.22
CA ALA A 14 12.76 -15.68 -10.66
C ALA A 14 11.64 -14.96 -11.43
N SER A 15 10.40 -15.03 -10.92
CA SER A 15 9.27 -14.32 -11.53
C SER A 15 9.39 -12.79 -11.39
N LEU A 16 10.00 -12.31 -10.30
CA LEU A 16 10.24 -10.89 -10.10
C LEU A 16 11.24 -10.39 -11.12
N GLN A 17 12.35 -11.10 -11.29
CA GLN A 17 13.35 -10.73 -12.29
C GLN A 17 12.74 -10.73 -13.69
N ALA A 18 11.99 -11.77 -14.06
CA ALA A 18 11.32 -11.83 -15.35
C ALA A 18 10.33 -10.66 -15.56
N ALA A 19 9.58 -10.26 -14.52
CA ALA A 19 8.68 -9.11 -14.60
C ALA A 19 9.45 -7.79 -14.77
N LEU A 20 10.57 -7.62 -14.07
CA LEU A 20 11.42 -6.43 -14.19
C LEU A 20 12.11 -6.35 -15.56
N ASP A 21 12.63 -7.47 -16.07
CA ASP A 21 13.24 -7.56 -17.41
C ASP A 21 12.23 -7.26 -18.52
N ALA A 22 10.96 -7.65 -18.31
CA ALA A 22 9.84 -7.28 -19.18
C ALA A 22 9.40 -5.82 -19.05
N GLY A 23 10.03 -5.02 -18.18
CA GLY A 23 9.75 -3.59 -18.02
C GLY A 23 8.54 -3.29 -17.14
N ALA A 24 8.23 -4.15 -16.16
CA ALA A 24 7.12 -3.87 -15.24
C ALA A 24 7.29 -2.50 -14.54
N PRO A 25 6.34 -1.57 -14.69
CA PRO A 25 6.50 -0.20 -14.17
C PRO A 25 6.30 -0.13 -12.65
N ALA A 26 5.64 -1.13 -12.07
CA ALA A 26 5.36 -1.21 -10.65
C ALA A 26 5.30 -2.66 -10.16
N VAL A 27 5.80 -2.86 -8.95
CA VAL A 27 5.73 -4.11 -8.20
C VAL A 27 5.14 -3.82 -6.82
N GLN A 28 4.13 -4.59 -6.44
CA GLN A 28 3.43 -4.47 -5.17
C GLN A 28 3.58 -5.73 -4.34
N PHE A 29 3.61 -5.59 -3.03
CA PHE A 29 3.55 -6.69 -2.08
C PHE A 29 2.36 -6.56 -1.14
N SER A 30 1.79 -7.69 -0.77
CA SER A 30 0.74 -7.81 0.23
C SER A 30 1.12 -8.88 1.27
N TRP A 31 0.54 -8.80 2.48
CA TRP A 31 0.80 -9.74 3.59
C TRP A 31 2.24 -9.78 4.14
N GLY A 32 3.01 -8.71 4.02
CA GLY A 32 4.31 -8.62 4.69
C GLY A 32 5.26 -7.65 4.02
N LEU A 33 6.51 -7.63 4.49
CA LEU A 33 7.60 -6.87 3.88
C LEU A 33 8.45 -7.79 2.99
N PRO A 34 8.77 -7.38 1.75
CA PRO A 34 9.66 -8.16 0.91
C PRO A 34 11.11 -8.15 1.44
N PRO A 35 11.92 -9.15 1.06
CA PRO A 35 13.37 -9.13 1.31
C PRO A 35 14.03 -7.86 0.77
N LYS A 36 15.14 -7.45 1.39
CA LYS A 36 15.85 -6.22 0.99
C LYS A 36 16.40 -6.31 -0.43
N GLU A 37 16.73 -7.51 -0.86
CA GLU A 37 17.27 -7.87 -2.16
C GLU A 37 16.22 -7.59 -3.24
N ALA A 38 14.97 -8.02 -3.02
CA ALA A 38 13.85 -7.72 -3.90
C ALA A 38 13.59 -6.21 -4.01
N ILE A 39 13.61 -5.49 -2.88
CA ILE A 39 13.47 -4.01 -2.89
C ILE A 39 14.58 -3.36 -3.72
N SER A 40 15.82 -3.86 -3.58
CA SER A 40 16.98 -3.32 -4.29
C SER A 40 16.88 -3.57 -5.79
N ALA A 41 16.46 -4.77 -6.20
CA ALA A 41 16.24 -5.13 -7.60
C ALA A 41 15.16 -4.26 -8.26
N ILE A 42 14.01 -4.08 -7.59
CA ILE A 42 12.90 -3.24 -8.08
C ILE A 42 13.38 -1.80 -8.32
N ARG A 43 14.13 -1.24 -7.37
CA ARG A 43 14.67 0.12 -7.47
C ARG A 43 15.72 0.24 -8.58
N ALA A 44 16.60 -0.76 -8.71
CA ALA A 44 17.61 -0.78 -9.77
C ALA A 44 16.98 -0.84 -11.17
N ALA A 45 15.86 -1.54 -11.31
CA ALA A 45 15.06 -1.58 -12.53
C ALA A 45 14.23 -0.30 -12.78
N GLY A 46 14.22 0.67 -11.85
CA GLY A 46 13.45 1.90 -11.96
C GLY A 46 11.93 1.74 -11.74
N ALA A 47 11.48 0.57 -11.29
CA ALA A 47 10.07 0.29 -11.04
C ALA A 47 9.61 0.87 -9.69
N LYS A 48 8.31 1.20 -9.58
CA LYS A 48 7.70 1.68 -8.34
C LYS A 48 7.39 0.53 -7.39
N LEU A 49 7.74 0.69 -6.12
CA LEU A 49 7.44 -0.27 -5.06
C LEU A 49 6.16 0.12 -4.31
N GLY A 50 5.12 -0.71 -4.44
CA GLY A 50 3.87 -0.61 -3.68
C GLY A 50 3.81 -1.57 -2.50
N MET A 51 3.10 -1.17 -1.45
CA MET A 51 2.84 -2.05 -0.30
C MET A 51 1.37 -1.97 0.10
N GLN A 52 0.68 -3.11 0.17
CA GLN A 52 -0.58 -3.21 0.86
C GLN A 52 -0.34 -3.17 2.37
N VAL A 53 -1.05 -2.27 3.03
CA VAL A 53 -0.91 -2.00 4.45
C VAL A 53 -2.27 -2.01 5.13
N THR A 54 -2.28 -2.52 6.36
CA THR A 54 -3.44 -2.46 7.27
C THR A 54 -3.17 -1.52 8.44
N SER A 55 -1.90 -1.13 8.64
CA SER A 55 -1.37 -0.16 9.60
C SER A 55 0.05 0.28 9.19
N ALA A 56 0.73 1.10 10.00
CA ALA A 56 1.91 1.94 9.72
C ALA A 56 3.20 1.36 9.06
N GLU A 57 3.27 0.14 8.56
CA GLU A 57 4.56 -0.52 8.27
C GLU A 57 5.02 -0.44 6.80
N SER A 58 5.48 0.74 6.34
CA SER A 58 5.83 0.88 4.91
C SER A 58 6.81 2.01 4.54
N ALA A 59 7.76 2.31 5.43
CA ALA A 59 8.78 3.34 5.19
C ALA A 59 9.58 3.16 3.88
N ARG A 60 9.64 1.95 3.32
CA ARG A 60 10.43 1.62 2.12
C ARG A 60 9.68 1.72 0.79
N ALA A 61 8.35 1.85 0.82
CA ALA A 61 7.50 1.90 -0.37
C ALA A 61 7.48 3.29 -1.04
N ASP A 62 7.19 3.33 -2.33
CA ASP A 62 6.90 4.56 -3.07
C ASP A 62 5.44 4.98 -2.94
N TYR A 63 4.53 4.02 -2.81
CA TYR A 63 3.10 4.25 -2.56
C TYR A 63 2.51 3.15 -1.68
N LEU A 64 1.40 3.46 -1.01
CA LEU A 64 0.70 2.56 -0.11
C LEU A 64 -0.67 2.18 -0.67
N VAL A 65 -1.13 0.97 -0.36
CA VAL A 65 -2.51 0.54 -0.59
C VAL A 65 -3.16 0.26 0.76
N CYS A 66 -4.08 1.12 1.18
CA CYS A 66 -4.85 0.95 2.40
C CYS A 66 -6.06 0.05 2.09
N GLN A 67 -6.03 -1.19 2.57
CA GLN A 67 -7.16 -2.12 2.42
C GLN A 67 -8.08 -2.04 3.65
N GLY A 68 -9.39 -1.91 3.43
CA GLY A 68 -10.43 -2.09 4.46
C GLY A 68 -11.06 -3.48 4.43
N THR A 69 -11.77 -3.85 5.49
CA THR A 69 -12.51 -5.13 5.61
C THR A 69 -13.60 -5.29 4.56
N GLU A 70 -14.04 -4.21 3.94
CA GLU A 70 -15.03 -4.18 2.86
C GLU A 70 -14.45 -4.62 1.50
N ALA A 71 -13.14 -4.91 1.42
CA ALA A 71 -12.52 -5.45 0.22
C ALA A 71 -13.03 -6.88 -0.08
N GLY A 72 -13.05 -7.25 -1.37
CA GLY A 72 -13.36 -8.61 -1.78
C GLY A 72 -12.14 -9.54 -1.77
N GLY A 73 -12.38 -10.84 -1.93
CA GLY A 73 -11.32 -11.87 -2.05
C GLY A 73 -10.67 -12.22 -0.71
N HIS A 74 -9.35 -12.44 -0.71
CA HIS A 74 -8.59 -12.66 0.52
C HIS A 74 -8.24 -11.30 1.13
N VAL A 75 -8.82 -11.02 2.30
CA VAL A 75 -8.70 -9.73 2.98
C VAL A 75 -7.66 -9.85 4.10
N GLN A 76 -6.65 -8.97 4.08
CA GLN A 76 -5.67 -8.83 5.15
C GLN A 76 -6.17 -7.89 6.26
N ALA A 77 -6.99 -6.91 5.87
CA ALA A 77 -7.50 -5.87 6.75
C ALA A 77 -8.31 -6.43 7.92
N THR A 78 -8.12 -5.84 9.11
CA THR A 78 -8.88 -6.14 10.32
C THR A 78 -9.81 -4.99 10.75
N ARG A 79 -9.76 -3.87 10.03
CA ARG A 79 -10.55 -2.66 10.26
C ARG A 79 -11.19 -2.18 8.96
N GLY A 80 -12.30 -1.43 9.07
CA GLY A 80 -12.95 -0.82 7.91
C GLY A 80 -12.04 0.23 7.25
N LEU A 81 -12.22 0.47 5.95
CA LEU A 81 -11.36 1.36 5.17
C LEU A 81 -11.23 2.75 5.81
N TYR A 82 -12.35 3.38 6.14
CA TYR A 82 -12.37 4.74 6.70
C TYR A 82 -11.93 4.81 8.17
N GLU A 83 -11.79 3.66 8.84
CA GLU A 83 -11.18 3.56 10.16
C GLU A 83 -9.65 3.47 10.06
N ALA A 84 -9.13 2.73 9.08
CA ALA A 84 -7.69 2.52 8.89
C ALA A 84 -6.99 3.68 8.16
N LEU A 85 -7.66 4.27 7.17
CA LEU A 85 -7.11 5.30 6.28
C LEU A 85 -6.46 6.50 7.00
N PRO A 86 -7.01 7.06 8.10
CA PRO A 86 -6.39 8.18 8.81
C PRO A 86 -4.95 7.87 9.28
N ASN A 87 -4.75 6.70 9.88
CA ASN A 87 -3.45 6.29 10.41
C ASN A 87 -2.47 6.01 9.27
N VAL A 88 -2.95 5.41 8.17
CA VAL A 88 -2.10 5.16 6.99
C VAL A 88 -1.67 6.48 6.34
N LEU A 89 -2.55 7.48 6.26
CA LEU A 89 -2.21 8.81 5.72
C LEU A 89 -1.17 9.55 6.56
N GLU A 90 -1.27 9.48 7.89
CA GLU A 90 -0.28 10.08 8.81
C GLU A 90 1.13 9.50 8.55
N GLU A 91 1.21 8.17 8.41
CA GLU A 91 2.47 7.44 8.23
C GLU A 91 3.03 7.53 6.81
N ALA A 92 2.16 7.63 5.81
CA ALA A 92 2.54 7.84 4.42
C ALA A 92 3.32 9.15 4.22
N LYS A 93 3.10 10.13 5.09
CA LYS A 93 3.66 11.49 4.99
C LYS A 93 3.27 12.13 3.65
N GLN A 94 4.18 12.10 2.67
CA GLN A 94 3.99 12.68 1.34
C GLN A 94 3.80 11.60 0.25
N LYS A 95 3.85 10.33 0.63
CA LYS A 95 3.70 9.21 -0.31
C LYS A 95 2.23 9.08 -0.73
N PRO A 96 1.94 8.75 -1.99
CA PRO A 96 0.58 8.44 -2.41
C PRO A 96 -0.01 7.27 -1.63
N VAL A 97 -1.29 7.38 -1.28
CA VAL A 97 -2.08 6.31 -0.65
C VAL A 97 -3.27 6.00 -1.56
N ILE A 98 -3.45 4.72 -1.88
CA ILE A 98 -4.58 4.20 -2.66
C ILE A 98 -5.54 3.55 -1.66
N ALA A 99 -6.78 4.05 -1.61
CA ALA A 99 -7.83 3.47 -0.78
C ALA A 99 -8.51 2.28 -1.48
N SER A 100 -8.72 1.17 -0.77
CA SER A 100 -9.30 -0.05 -1.34
C SER A 100 -10.25 -0.73 -0.35
N GLY A 101 -11.50 -0.94 -0.76
CA GLY A 101 -12.52 -1.64 0.02
C GLY A 101 -13.89 -0.98 -0.13
N GLY A 102 -14.88 -1.70 -0.65
CA GLY A 102 -16.25 -1.19 -0.80
C GLY A 102 -16.48 -0.01 -1.76
N ILE A 103 -15.46 0.47 -2.49
CA ILE A 103 -15.58 1.58 -3.45
C ILE A 103 -16.03 1.03 -4.81
N GLY A 104 -17.31 1.11 -5.12
CA GLY A 104 -17.90 0.57 -6.35
C GLY A 104 -18.43 1.61 -7.34
N ASN A 105 -18.51 2.89 -6.97
CA ASN A 105 -19.13 3.93 -7.80
C ASN A 105 -18.45 5.30 -7.61
N GLY A 106 -18.84 6.28 -8.43
CA GLY A 106 -18.28 7.63 -8.40
C GLY A 106 -18.54 8.38 -7.08
N GLU A 107 -19.62 8.06 -6.37
CA GLU A 107 -19.87 8.62 -5.05
C GLU A 107 -18.87 8.12 -4.01
N GLY A 108 -18.56 6.81 -4.02
CA GLY A 108 -17.51 6.23 -3.19
C GLY A 108 -16.15 6.87 -3.43
N ILE A 109 -15.77 7.07 -4.70
CA ILE A 109 -14.53 7.77 -5.09
C ILE A 109 -14.51 9.21 -4.55
N ARG A 110 -15.63 9.92 -4.68
CA ARG A 110 -15.78 11.30 -4.19
C ARG A 110 -15.64 11.35 -2.67
N MET A 111 -16.27 10.43 -1.94
CA MET A 111 -16.21 10.35 -0.48
C MET A 111 -14.78 10.12 0.00
N ASP A 112 -14.06 9.19 -0.61
CA ASP A 112 -12.64 8.93 -0.31
C ASP A 112 -11.78 10.19 -0.50
N THR A 113 -11.91 10.84 -1.66
CA THR A 113 -11.18 12.09 -1.95
C THR A 113 -11.47 13.20 -0.92
N GLN A 114 -12.71 13.30 -0.45
CA GLN A 114 -13.11 14.28 0.56
C GLN A 114 -12.60 13.93 1.96
N HIS A 115 -12.57 12.63 2.31
CA HIS A 115 -12.04 12.14 3.57
C HIS A 115 -10.56 12.49 3.70
N THR A 116 -9.76 12.25 2.65
CA THR A 116 -8.33 12.57 2.61
C THR A 116 -8.07 14.08 2.73
N LYS A 117 -8.85 14.93 2.04
CA LYS A 117 -8.73 16.40 2.17
C LYS A 117 -8.98 16.88 3.61
N ARG A 118 -10.02 16.35 4.26
CA ARG A 118 -10.36 16.71 5.66
C ARG A 118 -9.25 16.30 6.64
N GLN A 119 -8.63 15.14 6.42
CA GLN A 119 -7.50 14.65 7.22
C GLN A 119 -6.27 15.56 7.08
N SER A 120 -5.90 15.96 5.85
CA SER A 120 -4.77 16.87 5.62
C SER A 120 -4.93 18.27 6.23
N SER A 121 -6.17 18.70 6.50
CA SER A 121 -6.48 20.00 7.11
C SER A 121 -6.53 19.98 8.65
N ARG A 122 -6.40 18.81 9.30
CA ARG A 122 -6.39 18.72 10.77
C ARG A 122 -5.01 19.12 11.32
N PRO A 123 -4.92 19.99 12.34
CA PRO A 123 -3.65 20.33 12.95
C PRO A 123 -3.01 19.08 13.55
N THR A 124 -1.76 18.78 13.17
CA THR A 124 -0.95 17.77 13.85
C THR A 124 -0.64 18.27 15.26
N HIS A 125 -1.44 17.85 16.25
CA HIS A 125 -1.06 18.02 17.64
C HIS A 125 0.14 17.12 17.91
N LYS A 126 1.34 17.73 17.95
CA LYS A 126 2.53 17.11 18.55
C LYS A 126 2.14 16.65 19.95
N ARG A 127 2.06 15.33 20.18
CA ARG A 127 2.07 14.80 21.55
C ARG A 127 3.41 15.22 22.15
N LEU A 128 3.35 16.17 23.09
CA LEU A 128 4.45 16.43 24.01
C LEU A 128 4.69 15.14 24.79
N ARG A 129 5.98 14.81 24.92
CA ARG A 129 6.49 13.64 25.64
C ARG A 129 6.09 13.65 27.10
#